data_AF-A0A9E5ET70-F1
#
_entry.id   AF-A0A9E5ET70-F1
#
_cell.length_a   1.000
_cell.length_b   1.000
_cell.length_c   1.000
_cell.angle_alpha   90.00
_cell.angle_beta   90.00
_cell.angle_gamma   90.00
#
_symmetry.space_group_name_H-M   'P 1'
#
loop_
_entity.id
_entity.type
_entity.pdbx_description
1 polymer ?
#
loop_
_entity_poly.entity_id
_entity_poly.type
_entity_poly.pdbx_seq_one_letter_code
_entity_poly.pdbx_strand_id
1 'polypeptide(L)'
;MQLDLLHNSLVADFNRIATFQFTNSVGGARMKWLGIDEGHHQLSHEPDTNKAAVEKLVKINKWFCEEIAYFAKKLKDTPESNGQGSMLDNTLLVWTNELGKGNSHTLDNIPFVMVGGNLGWKAGRSLKFPRIAHNRLLMAMAHGFGHTIPSFGNPEYCKDGPLVLS
;
A
#
# COMPACT_ATOMS: atom_id res chain seq x y z
N MET A 1 17.83 2.67 0.55
CA MET A 1 18.18 4.03 1.04
C MET A 1 16.98 4.80 1.59
N GLN A 2 15.93 5.12 0.81
CA GLN A 2 14.81 5.91 1.35
C GLN A 2 13.94 5.16 2.37
N LEU A 3 13.66 3.88 2.14
CA LEU A 3 12.98 3.04 3.13
C LEU A 3 13.83 2.82 4.40
N ASP A 4 15.15 2.89 4.30
CA ASP A 4 16.03 2.83 5.48
C ASP A 4 15.95 4.10 6.32
N LEU A 5 15.86 5.27 5.67
CA LEU A 5 15.65 6.54 6.37
C LEU A 5 14.29 6.55 7.07
N LEU A 6 13.24 6.05 6.39
CA LEU A 6 11.93 5.90 6.99
C LEU A 6 11.97 4.95 8.19
N HIS A 7 12.60 3.77 8.05
CA HIS A 7 12.76 2.80 9.13
C HIS A 7 13.47 3.43 10.34
N ASN A 8 14.60 4.10 10.10
CA ASN A 8 15.35 4.77 11.16
C ASN A 8 14.54 5.88 11.85
N SER A 9 13.69 6.61 11.11
CA SER A 9 12.82 7.62 11.71
C SER A 9 11.76 7.04 12.65
N LEU A 10 11.27 5.82 12.36
CA LEU A 10 10.36 5.09 13.25
C LEU A 10 11.11 4.58 14.47
N VAL A 11 12.29 3.97 14.27
CA VAL A 11 13.14 3.46 15.36
C VAL A 11 13.57 4.56 16.33
N ALA A 12 13.93 5.73 15.80
CA ALA A 12 14.36 6.89 16.58
C ALA A 12 13.21 7.68 17.21
N ASP A 13 11.97 7.19 17.07
CA ASP A 13 10.79 7.86 17.60
C ASP A 13 10.60 9.31 17.10
N PHE A 14 10.87 9.55 15.82
CA PHE A 14 10.64 10.88 15.21
C PHE A 14 9.22 11.02 14.65
N ASN A 15 8.54 9.91 14.36
CA ASN A 15 7.17 9.92 13.87
C ASN A 15 6.40 8.64 14.24
N ARG A 16 5.07 8.76 14.21
CA ARG A 16 4.12 7.65 14.36
C ARG A 16 3.43 7.28 13.03
N ILE A 17 3.48 8.19 12.07
CA ILE A 17 2.80 8.09 10.77
C ILE A 17 3.77 8.59 9.71
N ALA A 18 3.84 7.88 8.59
CA ALA A 18 4.60 8.28 7.42
C ALA A 18 3.90 7.87 6.13
N THR A 19 4.23 8.57 5.05
CA THR A 19 3.79 8.21 3.69
C THR A 19 5.03 8.18 2.80
N PHE A 20 5.12 7.12 1.99
CA PHE A 20 6.23 6.93 1.08
C PHE A 20 5.71 6.76 -0.34
N GLN A 21 6.19 7.60 -1.25
CA GLN A 21 5.84 7.56 -2.66
C GLN A 21 7.14 7.51 -3.48
N PHE A 22 7.34 6.41 -4.20
CA PHE A 22 8.55 6.21 -5.02
C PHE A 22 8.68 7.25 -6.15
N THR A 23 7.57 7.62 -6.75
CA THR A 23 7.48 8.55 -7.89
C THR A 23 6.09 9.19 -7.91
N ASN A 24 5.96 10.38 -8.49
CA ASN A 24 4.65 10.98 -8.74
C ASN A 24 3.89 10.26 -9.87
N SER A 25 2.58 10.52 -9.96
CA SER A 25 1.61 9.83 -10.84
C SER A 25 1.97 9.87 -12.34
N VAL A 26 2.52 10.99 -12.80
CA VAL A 26 2.95 11.21 -14.19
C VAL A 26 4.47 11.09 -14.37
N GLY A 27 5.14 10.48 -13.39
CA GLY A 27 6.59 10.44 -13.30
C GLY A 27 7.19 9.60 -14.42
N GLY A 28 8.20 10.16 -15.10
CA GLY A 28 8.97 9.46 -16.13
C GLY A 28 10.02 8.48 -15.58
N ALA A 29 9.77 7.87 -14.41
CA ALA A 29 10.71 6.96 -13.76
C ALA A 29 11.02 5.78 -14.69
N ARG A 30 12.30 5.54 -14.96
CA ARG A 30 12.79 4.42 -15.78
C ARG A 30 13.50 3.44 -14.87
N MET A 31 12.95 2.23 -14.76
CA MET A 31 13.45 1.20 -13.85
C MET A 31 14.62 0.44 -14.49
N LYS A 32 15.70 1.17 -14.85
CA LYS A 32 16.83 0.62 -15.62
C LYS A 32 17.56 -0.51 -14.92
N TRP A 33 17.55 -0.54 -13.59
CA TRP A 33 18.10 -1.66 -12.80
C TRP A 33 17.31 -2.96 -12.99
N LEU A 34 16.08 -2.89 -13.50
CA LEU A 34 15.28 -4.04 -13.92
C LEU A 34 15.48 -4.35 -15.43
N GLY A 35 16.38 -3.66 -16.13
CA GLY A 35 16.55 -3.79 -17.58
C GLY A 35 15.39 -3.20 -18.39
N ILE A 36 14.73 -2.16 -17.87
CA ILE A 36 13.60 -1.48 -18.51
C ILE A 36 13.99 -0.02 -18.78
N ASP A 37 14.10 0.34 -20.07
CA ASP A 37 14.49 1.69 -20.50
C ASP A 37 13.30 2.62 -20.72
N GLU A 38 12.10 2.08 -20.89
CA GLU A 38 10.87 2.86 -21.02
C GLU A 38 10.44 3.48 -19.68
N GLY A 39 9.72 4.60 -19.76
CA GLY A 39 9.12 5.22 -18.58
C GLY A 39 7.96 4.38 -18.04
N HIS A 40 7.92 4.19 -16.71
CA HIS A 40 6.84 3.45 -16.03
C HIS A 40 5.45 4.01 -16.37
N HIS A 41 5.29 5.35 -16.32
CA HIS A 41 4.03 6.00 -16.69
C HIS A 41 3.64 5.72 -18.14
N GLN A 42 4.59 5.80 -19.08
CA GLN A 42 4.31 5.53 -20.50
C GLN A 42 3.85 4.07 -20.71
N LEU A 43 4.55 3.12 -20.07
CA LEU A 43 4.19 1.71 -20.14
C LEU A 43 2.76 1.45 -19.64
N SER A 44 2.29 2.18 -18.63
CA SER A 44 0.95 1.96 -18.06
C SER A 44 -0.19 2.35 -19.01
N HIS A 45 0.08 3.17 -20.03
CA HIS A 45 -0.87 3.55 -21.08
C HIS A 45 -0.94 2.57 -22.25
N GLU A 46 -0.01 1.61 -22.34
CA GLU A 46 -0.01 0.62 -23.41
C GLU A 46 -1.27 -0.28 -23.33
N PRO A 47 -1.79 -0.75 -24.49
CA PRO A 47 -2.96 -1.62 -24.51
C PRO A 47 -2.64 -3.00 -23.93
N ASP A 48 -3.65 -3.68 -23.38
CA ASP A 48 -3.51 -5.02 -22.78
C ASP A 48 -3.04 -6.11 -23.79
N THR A 49 -3.13 -5.82 -25.09
CA THR A 49 -2.62 -6.65 -26.18
C THR A 49 -1.10 -6.54 -26.34
N ASN A 50 -0.46 -5.47 -25.85
CA ASN A 50 0.99 -5.31 -25.84
C ASN A 50 1.60 -6.14 -24.70
N LYS A 51 1.86 -7.42 -24.96
CA LYS A 51 2.38 -8.36 -23.96
C LYS A 51 3.75 -7.95 -23.41
N ALA A 52 4.62 -7.38 -24.22
CA ALA A 52 5.93 -6.90 -23.78
C ALA A 52 5.80 -5.76 -22.75
N ALA A 53 4.87 -4.82 -22.95
CA ALA A 53 4.59 -3.78 -21.97
C ALA A 53 4.00 -4.35 -20.67
N VAL A 54 3.06 -5.30 -20.78
CA VAL A 54 2.46 -5.97 -19.62
C VAL A 54 3.52 -6.70 -18.79
N GLU A 55 4.43 -7.46 -19.41
CA GLU A 55 5.51 -8.16 -18.72
C GLU A 55 6.45 -7.19 -17.99
N LYS A 56 6.80 -6.07 -18.61
CA LYS A 56 7.60 -5.01 -17.99
C LYS A 56 6.87 -4.39 -16.79
N LEU A 57 5.59 -4.08 -16.92
CA LEU A 57 4.77 -3.59 -15.81
C LEU A 57 4.68 -4.59 -14.66
N VAL A 58 4.52 -5.88 -14.94
CA VAL A 58 4.52 -6.93 -13.91
C VAL A 58 5.87 -6.97 -13.19
N LYS A 59 6.99 -6.87 -13.92
CA LYS A 59 8.33 -6.82 -13.33
C LYS A 59 8.52 -5.60 -12.43
N ILE A 60 8.03 -4.43 -12.84
CA ILE A 60 8.07 -3.19 -12.04
C ILE A 60 7.21 -3.32 -10.78
N ASN A 61 5.96 -3.79 -10.91
CA ASN A 61 5.06 -3.97 -9.77
C ASN A 61 5.60 -5.01 -8.78
N LYS A 62 6.18 -6.10 -9.27
CA LYS A 62 6.87 -7.07 -8.42
C LYS A 62 8.01 -6.42 -7.62
N TRP A 63 8.81 -5.58 -8.26
CA TRP A 63 9.87 -4.85 -7.56
C TRP A 63 9.32 -3.94 -6.47
N PHE A 64 8.23 -3.20 -6.72
CA PHE A 64 7.57 -2.41 -5.66
C PHE A 64 7.08 -3.30 -4.51
N CYS A 65 6.49 -4.47 -4.80
CA CYS A 65 6.13 -5.44 -3.75
C CYS A 65 7.35 -5.89 -2.94
N GLU A 66 8.48 -6.15 -3.60
CA GLU A 66 9.73 -6.58 -2.95
C GLU A 66 10.29 -5.49 -2.02
N GLU A 67 10.19 -4.22 -2.39
CA GLU A 67 10.59 -3.10 -1.51
C GLU A 67 9.70 -2.98 -0.27
N ILE A 68 8.37 -3.18 -0.42
CA ILE A 68 7.45 -3.24 0.73
C ILE A 68 7.75 -4.45 1.62
N ALA A 69 8.02 -5.61 1.02
CA ALA A 69 8.39 -6.82 1.75
C ALA A 69 9.72 -6.64 2.50
N TYR A 70 10.69 -5.96 1.89
CA TYR A 70 11.95 -5.58 2.53
C TYR A 70 11.70 -4.70 3.76
N PHE A 71 10.88 -3.66 3.62
CA PHE A 71 10.56 -2.75 4.73
C PHE A 71 9.81 -3.47 5.87
N ALA A 72 8.81 -4.28 5.53
CA ALA A 72 8.09 -5.11 6.49
C ALA A 72 9.03 -6.05 7.24
N LYS A 73 9.99 -6.68 6.53
CA LYS A 73 10.99 -7.55 7.15
C LYS A 73 11.92 -6.77 8.08
N LYS A 74 12.35 -5.56 7.71
CA LYS A 74 13.11 -4.70 8.62
C LYS A 74 12.37 -4.40 9.91
N LEU A 75 11.09 -4.05 9.83
CA LEU A 75 10.26 -3.82 11.03
C LEU A 75 10.09 -5.10 11.86
N LYS A 76 9.94 -6.26 11.20
CA LYS A 76 9.84 -7.55 11.88
C LYS A 76 11.13 -7.94 12.61
N ASP A 77 12.27 -7.66 12.00
CA ASP A 77 13.59 -7.98 12.55
C ASP A 77 14.05 -6.92 13.59
N THR A 78 13.27 -5.85 13.79
CA THR A 78 13.54 -4.82 14.79
C THR A 78 12.67 -5.05 16.04
N PRO A 79 13.26 -5.33 17.21
CA PRO A 79 12.51 -5.48 18.46
C PRO A 79 11.77 -4.19 18.86
N GLU A 80 10.64 -4.35 19.53
CA GLU A 80 10.00 -3.21 20.20
C GLU A 80 10.83 -2.66 21.36
N SER A 81 10.69 -1.36 21.62
CA SER A 81 11.37 -0.69 22.73
C SER A 81 10.94 -1.22 24.11
N ASN A 82 9.72 -1.74 24.22
CA ASN A 82 9.20 -2.38 25.43
C ASN A 82 9.63 -3.85 25.60
N GLY A 83 10.39 -4.40 24.63
CA GLY A 83 10.90 -5.77 24.63
C GLY A 83 9.90 -6.86 24.24
N GLN A 84 8.67 -6.51 23.84
CA GLN A 84 7.63 -7.49 23.47
C GLN A 84 7.32 -7.42 21.96
N GLY A 85 7.71 -8.48 21.25
CA GLY A 85 7.47 -8.58 19.81
C GLY A 85 8.41 -7.69 18.99
N SER A 86 7.96 -7.36 17.78
CA SER A 86 8.69 -6.58 16.79
C SER A 86 7.94 -5.30 16.44
N MET A 87 8.65 -4.32 15.86
CA MET A 87 8.02 -3.09 15.37
C MET A 87 6.91 -3.35 14.36
N LEU A 88 6.98 -4.44 13.60
CA LEU A 88 5.92 -4.82 12.66
C LEU A 88 4.62 -5.20 13.37
N ASP A 89 4.69 -5.75 14.59
CA ASP A 89 3.50 -6.15 15.36
C ASP A 89 2.66 -4.93 15.75
N ASN A 90 3.28 -3.76 15.91
CA ASN A 90 2.62 -2.49 16.26
C ASN A 90 2.55 -1.48 15.10
N THR A 91 2.99 -1.85 13.89
CA THR A 91 2.96 -0.96 12.72
C THR A 91 2.10 -1.56 11.61
N LEU A 92 1.02 -0.86 11.23
CA LEU A 92 0.23 -1.21 10.04
C LEU A 92 0.85 -0.56 8.79
N LEU A 93 1.36 -1.38 7.89
CA LEU A 93 1.75 -0.97 6.54
C LEU A 93 0.56 -1.08 5.60
N VAL A 94 0.29 -0.02 4.85
CA VAL A 94 -0.74 0.00 3.81
C VAL A 94 -0.07 0.34 2.48
N TRP A 95 -0.15 -0.57 1.53
CA TRP A 95 0.32 -0.37 0.17
C TRP A 95 -0.85 -0.45 -0.81
N THR A 96 -0.93 0.53 -1.71
CA THR A 96 -2.01 0.64 -2.69
C THR A 96 -1.54 1.39 -3.93
N ASN A 97 -2.34 1.31 -5.00
CA ASN A 97 -2.14 2.05 -6.23
C ASN A 97 -3.17 3.19 -6.32
N GLU A 98 -2.87 4.19 -7.15
CA GLU A 98 -3.82 5.28 -7.45
C GLU A 98 -4.99 4.80 -8.34
N LEU A 99 -4.71 3.86 -9.25
CA LEU A 99 -5.63 3.35 -10.25
C LEU A 99 -5.67 1.82 -10.24
N GLY A 100 -6.80 1.25 -10.63
CA GLY A 100 -6.94 -0.19 -10.81
C GLY A 100 -6.31 -0.68 -12.13
N LYS A 101 -6.31 0.16 -13.15
CA LYS A 101 -5.60 -0.07 -14.42
C LYS A 101 -5.19 1.26 -15.05
N GLY A 102 -3.92 1.35 -15.48
CA GLY A 102 -3.35 2.55 -16.10
C GLY A 102 -4.08 2.99 -17.35
N ASN A 103 -4.06 2.18 -18.41
CA ASN A 103 -4.55 2.56 -19.75
C ASN A 103 -6.04 2.99 -19.86
N SER A 104 -6.88 2.59 -18.91
CA SER A 104 -8.30 2.95 -18.84
C SER A 104 -8.63 3.92 -17.71
N HIS A 105 -7.64 4.27 -16.88
CA HIS A 105 -7.82 5.11 -15.70
C HIS A 105 -8.94 4.66 -14.77
N THR A 106 -9.21 3.34 -14.72
CA THR A 106 -10.31 2.83 -13.91
C THR A 106 -10.00 2.95 -12.42
N LEU A 107 -11.02 3.35 -11.66
CA LEU A 107 -11.01 3.35 -10.20
C LEU A 107 -11.53 2.02 -9.63
N ASP A 108 -11.88 1.06 -10.49
CA ASP A 108 -12.31 -0.28 -10.08
C ASP A 108 -11.11 -1.17 -9.74
N ASN A 109 -11.26 -2.01 -8.72
CA ASN A 109 -10.29 -3.06 -8.34
C ASN A 109 -8.87 -2.52 -8.02
N ILE A 110 -8.77 -1.32 -7.44
CA ILE A 110 -7.52 -0.85 -6.84
C ILE A 110 -7.06 -1.83 -5.75
N PRO A 111 -5.83 -2.37 -5.81
CA PRO A 111 -5.34 -3.28 -4.79
C PRO A 111 -5.01 -2.53 -3.50
N PHE A 112 -5.36 -3.13 -2.36
CA PHE A 112 -4.91 -2.72 -1.04
C PHE A 112 -4.25 -3.92 -0.36
N VAL A 113 -2.99 -3.74 0.03
CA VAL A 113 -2.21 -4.73 0.79
C VAL A 113 -1.94 -4.15 2.16
N MET A 114 -2.30 -4.91 3.20
CA MET A 114 -2.09 -4.54 4.59
C MET A 114 -1.16 -5.56 5.26
N VAL A 115 -0.12 -5.09 5.94
CA VAL A 115 0.91 -5.94 6.57
C VAL A 115 1.28 -5.37 7.95
N GLY A 116 1.40 -6.24 8.96
CA GLY A 116 1.70 -5.81 10.33
C GLY A 116 0.50 -5.16 11.03
N GLY A 117 0.70 -4.73 12.27
CA GLY A 117 -0.29 -3.96 13.05
C GLY A 117 -1.64 -4.67 13.14
N ASN A 118 -1.75 -5.67 14.01
CA ASN A 118 -3.01 -6.43 14.11
C ASN A 118 -4.07 -5.60 14.85
N LEU A 119 -4.83 -4.78 14.12
CA LEU A 119 -6.00 -4.01 14.58
C LEU A 119 -7.22 -4.91 14.95
N GLY A 120 -6.97 -6.13 15.43
CA GLY A 120 -7.97 -7.17 15.67
C GLY A 120 -8.45 -7.88 14.39
N TRP A 121 -7.70 -7.79 13.29
CA TRP A 121 -8.09 -8.35 11.99
C TRP A 121 -7.39 -9.66 11.68
N LYS A 122 -8.11 -10.56 11.01
CA LYS A 122 -7.51 -11.82 10.55
C LYS A 122 -6.55 -11.58 9.38
N ALA A 123 -5.27 -11.86 9.58
CA ALA A 123 -4.24 -11.83 8.55
C ALA A 123 -4.25 -13.10 7.66
N GLY A 124 -3.38 -13.15 6.66
CA GLY A 124 -3.15 -14.35 5.83
C GLY A 124 -4.30 -14.69 4.87
N ARG A 125 -5.03 -13.69 4.39
CA ARG A 125 -6.18 -13.85 3.49
C ARG A 125 -6.21 -12.79 2.40
N SER A 126 -6.89 -13.12 1.31
CA SER A 126 -7.24 -12.18 0.25
C SER A 126 -8.75 -12.00 0.24
N LEU A 127 -9.23 -10.76 0.23
CA LEU A 127 -10.64 -10.42 0.26
C LEU A 127 -11.01 -9.70 -1.04
N LYS A 128 -12.14 -10.08 -1.62
CA LYS A 128 -12.73 -9.40 -2.78
C LYS A 128 -14.07 -8.83 -2.39
N PHE A 129 -14.21 -7.52 -2.54
CA PHE A 129 -15.45 -6.80 -2.27
C PHE A 129 -16.14 -6.40 -3.58
N PRO A 130 -17.49 -6.39 -3.63
CA PRO A 130 -18.23 -6.01 -4.82
C PRO A 130 -18.28 -4.49 -4.99
N ARG A 131 -17.25 -3.91 -5.64
CA ARG A 131 -17.15 -2.47 -5.98
C ARG A 131 -17.54 -1.56 -4.80
N ILE A 132 -16.83 -1.73 -3.68
CA ILE A 132 -17.03 -0.91 -2.49
C ILE A 132 -16.03 0.25 -2.50
N ALA A 133 -16.48 1.44 -2.10
CA ALA A 133 -15.62 2.60 -1.94
C ALA A 133 -14.58 2.36 -0.82
N HIS A 134 -13.32 2.70 -1.09
CA HIS A 134 -12.23 2.52 -0.13
C HIS A 134 -12.36 3.43 1.10
N ASN A 135 -13.24 4.44 1.10
CA ASN A 135 -13.62 5.22 2.28
C ASN A 135 -14.00 4.32 3.47
N ARG A 136 -14.71 3.23 3.20
CA ARG A 136 -15.12 2.25 4.24
C ARG A 136 -13.93 1.46 4.79
N LEU A 137 -12.89 1.22 3.98
CA LEU A 137 -11.62 0.65 4.44
C LEU A 137 -10.87 1.65 5.33
N LEU A 138 -10.80 2.92 4.92
CA LEU A 138 -10.16 3.98 5.69
C LEU A 138 -10.87 4.19 7.05
N MET A 139 -12.19 4.11 7.09
CA MET A 139 -12.95 4.10 8.35
C MET A 139 -12.61 2.88 9.21
N ALA A 140 -12.52 1.68 8.63
CA ALA A 140 -12.14 0.49 9.38
C ALA A 140 -10.76 0.66 10.03
N MET A 141 -9.78 1.20 9.29
CA MET A 141 -8.45 1.51 9.85
C MET A 141 -8.52 2.52 11.00
N ALA A 142 -9.23 3.64 10.81
CA ALA A 142 -9.40 4.64 11.87
C ALA A 142 -10.02 4.04 13.14
N HIS A 143 -11.07 3.22 12.97
CA HIS A 143 -11.74 2.55 14.09
C HIS A 143 -10.82 1.54 14.77
N GLY A 144 -10.02 0.79 14.01
CA GLY A 144 -9.03 -0.15 14.53
C GLY A 144 -7.95 0.54 15.37
N PHE A 145 -7.59 1.78 15.05
CA PHE A 145 -6.70 2.62 15.87
C PHE A 145 -7.42 3.33 17.04
N GLY A 146 -8.69 3.01 17.31
CA GLY A 146 -9.47 3.60 18.41
C GLY A 146 -10.12 4.94 18.08
N HIS A 147 -10.09 5.39 16.83
CA HIS A 147 -10.74 6.61 16.38
C HIS A 147 -12.05 6.32 15.65
N THR A 148 -13.15 6.31 16.40
CA THR A 148 -14.49 6.06 15.85
C THR A 148 -15.03 7.29 15.10
N ILE A 149 -14.69 7.40 13.82
CA ILE A 149 -15.18 8.46 12.93
C ILE A 149 -16.46 8.04 12.19
N PRO A 150 -17.43 8.95 11.95
CA PRO A 150 -18.66 8.63 11.23
C PRO A 150 -18.47 8.55 9.70
N SER A 151 -17.41 9.16 9.17
CA SER A 151 -17.11 9.19 7.73
C SER A 151 -15.63 9.51 7.49
N PHE A 152 -15.11 9.11 6.32
CA PHE A 152 -13.82 9.56 5.81
C PHE A 152 -14.01 10.11 4.39
N GLY A 153 -13.62 11.36 4.13
CA GLY A 153 -13.88 12.00 2.82
C GLY A 153 -15.37 12.28 2.59
N ASN A 154 -15.90 11.96 1.41
CA ASN A 154 -17.32 12.17 1.09
C ASN A 154 -18.22 11.19 1.87
N PRO A 155 -19.15 11.68 2.72
CA PRO A 155 -20.05 10.84 3.52
C PRO A 155 -20.94 9.89 2.71
N GLU A 156 -21.24 10.23 1.44
CA GLU A 156 -22.08 9.39 0.57
C GLU A 156 -21.46 8.02 0.32
N TYR A 157 -20.13 7.91 0.39
CA TYR A 157 -19.39 6.65 0.24
C TYR A 157 -19.22 5.87 1.55
N CYS A 158 -19.77 6.38 2.66
CA CYS A 158 -19.59 5.84 4.01
C CYS A 158 -20.88 5.25 4.61
N LYS A 159 -22.01 5.27 3.89
CA LYS A 159 -23.35 4.96 4.42
C LYS A 159 -23.47 3.60 5.09
N ASP A 160 -22.73 2.62 4.60
CA ASP A 160 -22.72 1.24 5.12
C ASP A 160 -21.68 1.02 6.23
N GLY A 161 -21.10 2.10 6.78
CA GLY A 161 -20.11 2.07 7.85
C GLY A 161 -18.74 1.48 7.44
N PRO A 162 -17.85 1.23 8.43
CA PRO A 162 -16.54 0.64 8.17
C PRO A 162 -16.65 -0.76 7.56
N LEU A 163 -15.65 -1.17 6.79
CA LEU A 163 -15.56 -2.56 6.34
C LEU A 163 -15.38 -3.51 7.53
N VAL A 164 -16.11 -4.62 7.52
CA VAL A 164 -15.93 -5.70 8.49
C VAL A 164 -14.74 -6.55 8.06
N LEU A 165 -13.65 -6.45 8.82
CA LEU A 165 -12.38 -7.12 8.60
C LEU A 165 -12.02 -8.10 9.73
N SER A 166 -12.95 -8.47 10.60
CA SER A 166 -12.80 -9.62 11.49
C SER A 166 -13.21 -10.88 10.75
#